data_AF-A0A7U6GIS2-F1
#
_entry.id   AF-A0A7U6GIS2-F1
#
_cell.length_a   1.000
_cell.length_b   1.000
_cell.length_c   1.000
_cell.angle_alpha   90.00
_cell.angle_beta   90.00
_cell.angle_gamma   90.00
#
_symmetry.space_group_name_H-M   'P 1'
#
loop_
_entity.id
_entity.type
_entity.pdbx_description
1 polymer ?
#
loop_
_entity_poly.entity_id
_entity_poly.type
_entity_poly.pdbx_seq_one_letter_code
_entity_poly.pdbx_strand_id
1 'polypeptide(L)'
;MKRLGISLLLTTTMMASGVVLAHSPGEHAKVYFKNLKDGDTISIPYKVEFGIEGYGIVPAGTTDKRRHTAGHHHLLVDHPGSPDLDEPLPHSKYCMHFDNGETETELNLPPGKHTLQLLLGDETHEPTDPPLMSKKITIMVR
;
A
#
# COMPACT_ATOMS: atom_id res chain seq x y z
N MET A 1 43.79 55.42 6.57
CA MET A 1 42.60 55.32 5.69
C MET A 1 42.19 53.86 5.61
N LYS A 2 41.05 53.48 6.20
CA LYS A 2 40.60 52.09 6.38
C LYS A 2 39.81 51.65 5.15
N ARG A 3 40.25 50.61 4.43
CA ARG A 3 39.47 49.98 3.34
C ARG A 3 38.69 48.81 3.94
N LEU A 4 37.37 48.96 3.96
CA LEU A 4 36.40 47.98 4.45
C LEU A 4 36.16 46.95 3.35
N GLY A 5 36.62 45.71 3.53
CA GLY A 5 36.36 44.61 2.62
C GLY A 5 35.00 43.99 2.91
N ILE A 6 34.07 44.08 1.96
CA ILE A 6 32.78 43.39 2.01
C ILE A 6 33.03 41.96 1.53
N SER A 7 32.97 40.99 2.44
CA SER A 7 33.00 39.57 2.10
C SER A 7 31.58 39.10 1.84
N LEU A 8 31.27 38.80 0.58
CA LEU A 8 29.99 38.22 0.17
C LEU A 8 30.01 36.72 0.46
N LEU A 9 29.30 36.30 1.51
CA LEU A 9 29.09 34.88 1.83
C LEU A 9 28.03 34.32 0.88
N LEU A 10 28.43 33.47 -0.06
CA LEU A 10 27.52 32.75 -0.95
C LEU A 10 27.07 31.46 -0.24
N THR A 11 25.85 31.45 0.32
CA THR A 11 25.25 30.24 0.89
C THR A 11 24.59 29.42 -0.23
N THR A 12 25.23 28.34 -0.64
CA THR A 12 24.65 27.38 -1.60
C THR A 12 23.73 26.43 -0.85
N THR A 13 22.41 26.61 -0.98
CA THR A 13 21.43 25.65 -0.49
C THR A 13 21.39 24.46 -1.45
N MET A 14 21.96 23.30 -1.07
CA MET A 14 21.72 22.06 -1.80
C MET A 14 20.29 21.59 -1.49
N MET A 15 19.42 21.63 -2.50
CA MET A 15 18.15 20.91 -2.46
C MET A 15 18.45 19.43 -2.73
N ALA A 16 18.32 18.58 -1.72
CA ALA A 16 18.39 17.14 -1.90
C ALA A 16 17.11 16.68 -2.60
N SER A 17 17.17 16.45 -3.92
CA SER A 17 16.13 15.70 -4.62
C SER A 17 16.21 14.24 -4.19
N GLY A 18 15.20 13.76 -3.46
CA GLY A 18 15.08 12.35 -3.12
C GLY A 18 15.01 11.51 -4.41
N VAL A 19 15.87 10.51 -4.51
CA VAL A 19 15.79 9.51 -5.58
C VAL A 19 14.60 8.61 -5.25
N VAL A 20 13.54 8.67 -6.05
CA VAL A 20 12.48 7.66 -6.02
C VAL A 20 13.03 6.45 -6.77
N LEU A 21 13.43 5.42 -6.04
CA LEU A 21 13.75 4.14 -6.65
C LEU A 21 12.46 3.56 -7.24
N ALA A 22 12.57 3.05 -8.46
CA ALA A 22 11.45 2.38 -9.10
C ALA A 22 10.94 1.26 -8.19
N HIS A 23 9.62 1.15 -8.06
CA HIS A 23 8.96 0.11 -7.24
C HIS A 23 9.22 0.23 -5.73
N SER A 24 9.81 1.35 -5.29
CA SER A 24 10.06 1.63 -3.88
C SER A 24 9.20 2.78 -3.36
N PRO A 25 8.18 2.47 -2.56
CA PRO A 25 7.36 3.47 -1.89
C PRO A 25 8.17 4.32 -0.92
N GLY A 26 7.83 5.62 -0.83
CA GLY A 26 8.46 6.53 0.13
C GLY A 26 8.04 6.24 1.57
N GLU A 27 8.76 6.79 2.55
CA GLU A 27 8.57 6.53 3.99
C GLU A 27 7.15 6.83 4.53
N HIS A 28 6.40 7.71 3.85
CA HIS A 28 5.04 8.09 4.25
C HIS A 28 3.96 7.32 3.49
N ALA A 29 4.34 6.45 2.56
CA ALA A 29 3.39 5.68 1.79
C ALA A 29 2.71 4.62 2.67
N LYS A 30 1.41 4.42 2.46
CA LYS A 30 0.62 3.44 3.24
C LYS A 30 -0.62 3.00 2.47
N VAL A 31 -1.07 1.78 2.76
CA VAL A 31 -2.41 1.28 2.41
C VAL A 31 -3.22 1.04 3.68
N TYR A 32 -4.53 1.28 3.64
CA TYR A 32 -5.39 1.22 4.82
C TYR A 32 -6.86 0.98 4.48
N PHE A 33 -7.62 0.50 5.46
CA PHE A 33 -9.08 0.41 5.36
C PHE A 33 -9.71 1.77 5.67
N LYS A 34 -10.56 2.27 4.79
CA LYS A 34 -11.22 3.58 4.95
C LYS A 34 -12.41 3.53 5.90
N ASN A 35 -13.20 2.45 5.82
CA ASN A 35 -14.48 2.32 6.49
C ASN A 35 -14.55 1.15 7.49
N LEU A 36 -13.45 0.42 7.69
CA LEU A 36 -13.38 -0.74 8.57
C LEU A 36 -12.20 -0.61 9.54
N LYS A 37 -12.42 -0.93 10.82
CA LYS A 37 -11.44 -0.81 11.90
C LYS A 37 -11.27 -2.13 12.65
N ASP A 38 -10.16 -2.24 13.36
CA ASP A 38 -9.91 -3.37 14.26
C ASP A 38 -10.96 -3.43 15.38
N GLY A 39 -11.53 -4.61 15.59
CA GLY A 39 -12.60 -4.89 16.54
C GLY A 39 -14.02 -4.65 16.00
N ASP A 40 -14.19 -4.16 14.76
CA ASP A 40 -15.52 -3.89 14.21
C ASP A 40 -16.35 -5.17 14.10
N THR A 41 -17.65 -5.02 14.36
CA THR A 41 -18.64 -6.06 14.11
C THR A 41 -19.51 -5.65 12.94
N ILE A 42 -19.56 -6.48 11.90
CA ILE A 42 -20.24 -6.18 10.63
C ILE A 42 -21.30 -7.23 10.30
N SER A 43 -22.27 -6.83 9.48
CA SER A 43 -23.22 -7.73 8.81
C SER A 43 -22.85 -7.83 7.33
N ILE A 44 -23.20 -8.95 6.71
CA ILE A 44 -22.83 -9.30 5.34
C ILE A 44 -24.07 -9.19 4.43
N PRO A 45 -23.94 -8.69 3.18
CA PRO A 45 -22.72 -8.18 2.55
C PRO A 45 -22.19 -6.89 3.17
N TYR A 46 -20.87 -6.77 3.26
CA TYR A 46 -20.21 -5.54 3.73
C TYR A 46 -19.29 -4.99 2.65
N LYS A 47 -19.60 -3.79 2.16
CA LYS A 47 -18.70 -3.08 1.24
C LYS A 47 -17.51 -2.52 2.01
N VAL A 48 -16.33 -3.09 1.81
CA VAL A 48 -15.07 -2.59 2.38
C VAL A 48 -14.36 -1.70 1.38
N GLU A 49 -13.84 -0.56 1.84
CA GLU A 49 -13.14 0.43 1.01
C GLU A 49 -11.67 0.55 1.42
N PHE A 50 -10.79 0.59 0.44
CA PHE A 50 -9.34 0.66 0.56
C PHE A 50 -8.86 2.09 0.26
N GLY A 51 -7.83 2.51 0.96
CA GLY A 51 -7.14 3.78 0.76
C GLY A 51 -5.66 3.56 0.56
N ILE A 52 -5.05 4.47 -0.18
CA ILE A 52 -3.61 4.56 -0.40
C ILE A 52 -3.17 6.02 -0.28
N GLU A 53 -1.99 6.25 0.29
CA GLU A 53 -1.34 7.56 0.38
C GLU A 53 0.13 7.41 0.01
N GLY A 54 0.74 8.42 -0.62
CA GLY A 54 2.17 8.42 -0.96
C GLY A 54 2.58 7.45 -2.08
N TYR A 55 1.63 6.77 -2.72
CA TYR A 55 1.85 5.85 -3.84
C TYR A 55 0.57 5.74 -4.71
N GLY A 56 0.66 5.18 -5.92
CA GLY A 56 -0.45 5.11 -6.87
C GLY A 56 -1.14 3.75 -7.00
N ILE A 57 -2.26 3.72 -7.71
CA ILE A 57 -2.94 2.50 -8.16
C ILE A 57 -2.96 2.41 -9.67
N VAL A 58 -2.63 1.24 -10.20
CA VAL A 58 -2.71 0.84 -11.61
C VAL A 58 -3.11 -0.63 -11.71
N PRO A 59 -3.69 -1.09 -12.84
CA PRO A 59 -3.93 -2.51 -13.05
C PRO A 59 -2.66 -3.36 -13.00
N ALA A 60 -2.80 -4.62 -12.62
CA ALA A 60 -1.78 -5.65 -12.82
C ALA A 60 -1.38 -5.72 -14.31
N GLY A 61 -0.12 -6.05 -14.59
CA GLY A 61 0.43 -6.07 -15.94
C GLY A 61 0.64 -4.70 -16.59
N THR A 62 0.52 -3.59 -15.85
CA THR A 62 0.84 -2.26 -16.38
C THR A 62 2.30 -2.20 -16.85
N THR A 63 2.52 -1.88 -18.13
CA THR A 63 3.87 -1.86 -18.74
C THR A 63 4.45 -0.46 -18.92
N ASP A 64 3.62 0.58 -18.83
CA ASP A 64 4.08 1.95 -18.93
C ASP A 64 4.76 2.43 -17.63
N LYS A 65 5.27 3.67 -17.64
CA LYS A 65 6.08 4.22 -16.56
C LYS A 65 5.37 4.28 -15.20
N ARG A 66 4.03 4.23 -15.16
CA ARG A 66 3.27 4.30 -13.91
C ARG A 66 3.56 3.13 -12.99
N ARG A 67 3.92 1.95 -13.53
CA ARG A 67 4.28 0.74 -12.76
C ARG A 67 5.39 0.98 -11.73
N HIS A 68 6.28 1.95 -11.98
CA HIS A 68 7.36 2.28 -11.05
C HIS A 68 6.92 3.05 -9.80
N THR A 69 5.69 3.55 -9.76
CA THR A 69 5.17 4.44 -8.69
C THR A 69 3.75 4.09 -8.29
N ALA A 70 3.24 2.95 -8.74
CA ALA A 70 1.88 2.49 -8.50
C ALA A 70 1.81 0.97 -8.57
N GLY A 71 0.81 0.40 -7.89
CA GLY A 71 0.55 -1.03 -7.90
C GLY A 71 -0.95 -1.31 -7.80
N HIS A 72 -1.33 -2.45 -7.26
CA HIS A 72 -2.73 -2.79 -7.01
C HIS A 72 -2.91 -3.47 -5.65
N HIS A 73 -4.14 -3.40 -5.13
CA HIS A 73 -4.45 -3.97 -3.83
C HIS A 73 -4.51 -5.49 -3.88
N HIS A 74 -4.16 -6.09 -2.75
CA HIS A 74 -4.55 -7.43 -2.36
C HIS A 74 -5.19 -7.36 -0.99
N LEU A 75 -6.19 -8.21 -0.74
CA LEU A 75 -6.78 -8.40 0.58
C LEU A 75 -6.47 -9.80 1.08
N LEU A 76 -5.65 -9.87 2.12
CA LEU A 76 -5.37 -11.08 2.87
C LEU A 76 -6.51 -11.32 3.86
N VAL A 77 -7.21 -12.44 3.72
CA VAL A 77 -8.32 -12.87 4.59
C VAL A 77 -7.90 -14.14 5.30
N ASP A 78 -7.88 -14.13 6.63
CA ASP A 78 -7.52 -15.28 7.47
C ASP A 78 -6.20 -15.96 7.09
N HIS A 79 -5.26 -15.18 6.57
CA HIS A 79 -3.96 -15.69 6.17
C HIS A 79 -3.21 -16.24 7.41
N PRO A 80 -2.77 -17.51 7.40
CA PRO A 80 -2.30 -18.21 8.60
C PRO A 80 -0.94 -17.73 9.12
N GLY A 81 -0.24 -16.88 8.37
CA GLY A 81 1.07 -16.33 8.74
C GLY A 81 1.33 -14.97 8.08
N SER A 82 2.60 -14.60 7.97
CA SER A 82 3.03 -13.53 7.06
C SER A 82 3.04 -14.06 5.63
N PRO A 83 2.62 -13.27 4.63
CA PRO A 83 2.85 -13.62 3.24
C PRO A 83 4.36 -13.67 2.95
N ASP A 84 4.75 -14.39 1.92
CA ASP A 84 6.09 -14.22 1.33
C ASP A 84 6.15 -12.82 0.69
N LEU A 85 7.22 -12.08 0.96
CA LEU A 85 7.38 -10.71 0.51
C LEU A 85 8.37 -10.60 -0.66
N ASP A 86 9.03 -11.70 -1.01
CA ASP A 86 10.04 -11.76 -2.06
C ASP A 86 9.54 -12.54 -3.30
N GLU A 87 8.26 -12.92 -3.32
CA GLU A 87 7.63 -13.71 -4.39
C GLU A 87 6.24 -13.15 -4.76
N PRO A 88 5.77 -13.36 -6.00
CA PRO A 88 4.41 -13.01 -6.39
C PRO A 88 3.36 -13.63 -5.48
N LEU A 89 2.33 -12.85 -5.12
CA LEU A 89 1.25 -13.32 -4.27
C LEU A 89 0.45 -14.43 -4.95
N PRO A 90 0.37 -15.65 -4.38
CA PRO A 90 -0.33 -16.73 -5.03
C PRO A 90 -1.84 -16.51 -4.98
N HIS A 91 -2.54 -16.89 -6.06
CA HIS A 91 -3.99 -17.05 -6.01
C HIS A 91 -4.34 -18.16 -5.00
N SER A 92 -5.03 -17.78 -3.93
CA SER A 92 -5.43 -18.71 -2.88
C SER A 92 -6.72 -18.24 -2.23
N LYS A 93 -7.34 -19.10 -1.41
CA LYS A 93 -8.51 -18.71 -0.61
C LYS A 93 -8.21 -17.64 0.44
N TYR A 94 -6.93 -17.36 0.72
CA TYR A 94 -6.49 -16.40 1.72
C TYR A 94 -6.11 -15.05 1.12
N CYS A 95 -6.07 -14.91 -0.21
CA CYS A 95 -5.63 -13.70 -0.89
C CYS A 95 -6.58 -13.38 -2.03
N MET A 96 -7.33 -12.28 -1.88
CA MET A 96 -8.16 -11.71 -2.94
C MET A 96 -7.32 -10.71 -3.73
N HIS A 97 -7.40 -10.79 -5.06
CA HIS A 97 -6.66 -9.97 -6.02
C HIS A 97 -7.57 -8.89 -6.60
N PHE A 98 -7.03 -7.69 -6.77
CA PHE A 98 -7.73 -6.53 -7.35
C PHE A 98 -6.99 -6.04 -8.60
N ASP A 99 -6.92 -6.93 -9.59
CA ASP A 99 -6.08 -6.81 -10.78
C ASP A 99 -6.38 -5.58 -11.64
N ASN A 100 -7.57 -4.99 -11.56
CA ASN A 100 -7.92 -3.80 -12.34
C ASN A 100 -7.68 -2.50 -11.57
N GLY A 101 -7.07 -2.58 -10.39
CA GLY A 101 -6.87 -1.42 -9.51
C GLY A 101 -8.11 -1.07 -8.69
N GLU A 102 -8.94 -2.05 -8.35
CA GLU A 102 -10.10 -1.85 -7.49
C GLU A 102 -9.68 -1.30 -6.12
N THR A 103 -10.53 -0.43 -5.57
CA THR A 103 -10.31 0.24 -4.27
C THR A 103 -11.43 -0.08 -3.29
N GLU A 104 -12.31 -1.01 -3.63
CA GLU A 104 -13.35 -1.52 -2.76
C GLU A 104 -13.77 -2.92 -3.21
N THR A 105 -14.38 -3.68 -2.30
CA THR A 105 -15.01 -4.96 -2.62
C THR A 105 -16.17 -5.25 -1.68
N GLU A 106 -17.04 -6.17 -2.07
CA GLU A 106 -18.10 -6.68 -1.20
C GLU A 106 -17.60 -7.94 -0.48
N LEU A 107 -17.46 -7.86 0.85
CA LEU A 107 -17.15 -9.02 1.68
C LEU A 107 -18.40 -9.85 1.89
N ASN A 108 -18.25 -11.15 1.64
CA ASN A 108 -19.24 -12.20 1.89
C ASN A 108 -18.63 -13.34 2.73
N LEU A 109 -18.15 -13.00 3.92
CA LEU A 109 -17.51 -13.93 4.86
C LEU A 109 -18.54 -14.66 5.72
N PRO A 110 -18.27 -15.90 6.17
CA PRO A 110 -19.16 -16.61 7.08
C PRO A 110 -19.24 -15.92 8.45
N PRO A 111 -20.29 -16.18 9.27
CA PRO A 111 -20.33 -15.68 10.64
C PRO A 111 -19.14 -16.17 11.47
N GLY A 112 -18.57 -15.26 12.28
CA GLY A 112 -17.42 -15.56 13.13
C GLY A 112 -16.31 -14.51 13.08
N LYS A 113 -15.17 -14.86 13.68
CA LYS A 113 -13.99 -13.99 13.76
C LYS A 113 -13.13 -14.15 12.52
N HIS A 114 -12.80 -13.02 11.88
CA HIS A 114 -11.93 -12.97 10.71
C HIS A 114 -10.79 -11.97 10.89
N THR A 115 -9.66 -12.21 10.23
CA THR A 115 -8.56 -11.26 10.12
C THR A 115 -8.42 -10.74 8.70
N LEU A 116 -8.17 -9.44 8.57
CA LEU A 116 -8.04 -8.75 7.29
C LEU A 116 -6.75 -7.92 7.26
N GLN A 117 -6.05 -7.92 6.14
CA GLN A 117 -4.88 -7.08 5.92
C GLN A 117 -4.74 -6.73 4.44
N LEU A 118 -4.52 -5.46 4.12
CA LEU A 118 -4.15 -5.05 2.76
C LEU A 118 -2.66 -5.22 2.54
N LEU A 119 -2.29 -5.61 1.33
CA LEU A 119 -0.93 -5.66 0.82
C LEU A 119 -0.94 -5.12 -0.61
N LEU A 120 -0.02 -4.22 -0.93
CA LEU A 120 0.14 -3.72 -2.29
C LEU A 120 1.12 -4.61 -3.06
N GLY A 121 0.73 -5.01 -4.27
CA GLY A 121 1.62 -5.67 -5.23
C GLY A 121 1.87 -4.79 -6.46
N ASP A 122 2.97 -5.03 -7.16
CA ASP A 122 3.35 -4.35 -8.40
C ASP A 122 2.63 -4.91 -9.65
N GLU A 123 3.15 -4.65 -10.85
CA GLU A 123 2.57 -5.19 -12.10
C GLU A 123 2.57 -6.73 -12.19
N THR A 124 3.39 -7.40 -11.39
CA THR A 124 3.62 -8.86 -11.38
C THR A 124 3.14 -9.52 -10.08
N HIS A 125 2.35 -8.80 -9.27
CA HIS A 125 1.86 -9.25 -7.97
C HIS A 125 2.95 -9.43 -6.91
N GLU A 126 4.16 -8.93 -7.17
CA GLU A 126 5.25 -8.92 -6.19
C GLU A 126 5.01 -7.76 -5.22
N PRO A 127 5.13 -8.00 -3.89
CA PRO A 127 5.09 -6.93 -2.91
C PRO A 127 6.13 -5.85 -3.20
N THR A 128 5.78 -4.58 -2.96
CA THR A 128 6.75 -3.48 -3.08
C THR A 128 7.92 -3.64 -2.09
N ASP A 129 9.06 -2.99 -2.36
CA ASP A 129 10.18 -2.92 -1.41
C ASP A 129 10.51 -1.45 -1.06
N PRO A 130 10.20 -0.96 0.16
CA PRO A 130 9.62 -1.71 1.28
C PRO A 130 8.14 -2.10 1.06
N PRO A 131 7.65 -3.15 1.73
CA PRO A 131 6.30 -3.66 1.56
C PRO A 131 5.26 -2.67 2.10
N LEU A 132 4.30 -2.30 1.25
CA LEU A 132 3.13 -1.52 1.67
C LEU A 132 2.01 -2.44 2.16
N MET A 133 1.91 -2.53 3.48
CA MET A 133 0.87 -3.31 4.16
C MET A 133 0.07 -2.43 5.11
N SER A 134 -1.23 -2.72 5.24
CA SER A 134 -2.02 -2.14 6.31
C SER A 134 -1.68 -2.80 7.64
N LYS A 135 -2.13 -2.17 8.74
CA LYS A 135 -2.32 -2.91 9.99
C LYS A 135 -3.23 -4.10 9.72
N LYS A 136 -2.88 -5.26 10.27
CA LYS A 136 -3.78 -6.41 10.35
C LYS A 136 -4.89 -6.07 11.34
N ILE A 137 -6.14 -6.22 10.93
CA ILE A 137 -7.32 -5.98 11.76
C ILE A 137 -8.06 -7.31 11.99
N THR A 138 -8.76 -7.41 13.11
CA THR A 138 -9.69 -8.48 13.43
C THR A 138 -11.11 -7.93 13.40
N ILE A 139 -12.02 -8.60 12.73
CA ILE A 139 -13.44 -8.24 12.69
C ILE A 139 -14.30 -9.42 13.15
N MET A 140 -15.54 -9.11 13.55
CA MET A 140 -16.57 -10.10 13.84
C MET A 140 -17.69 -9.99 12.81
N VAL A 141 -18.03 -11.09 12.17
CA VAL A 141 -19.19 -11.19 11.27
C VAL A 141 -20.37 -11.79 12.04
N ARG A 142 -21.53 -11.13 11.99
CA ARG A 142 -22.79 -11.62 12.55
C ARG A 142 -23.58 -12.46 11.57
#